data_AF-A0A7J7UG22-F1
#
_entry.id   AF-A0A7J7UG22-F1
#
_cell.length_a   1.000
_cell.length_b   1.000
_cell.length_c   1.000
_cell.angle_alpha   90.00
_cell.angle_beta   90.00
_cell.angle_gamma   90.00
#
_symmetry.space_group_name_H-M   'P 1'
#
loop_
_entity.id
_entity.type
_entity.pdbx_description
1 polymer ?
#
loop_
_entity_poly.entity_id
_entity_poly.type
_entity_poly.pdbx_seq_one_letter_code
_entity_poly.pdbx_strand_id
1 'polypeptide(L)'
;MENNVKVQRQEGAKVCLMSPEQLRNKFPWINTDGVALASYGLEGEGWFDPWCLLQGLRRKVQSLGVLFSQGEVTRFITSSSHMQTTSGKGVTMKRIHEVHVKMDHSLEYQPVECAIVINAAGAWSGQVAELAGIGKGPPDTLEGTKLPVEPRKRYVYLWHCPEGPGLETPFVADTSGAYFRREGLGHNYLGGCSPTEEEEPDPGNLEVDHDFFQDKVWPPLAHRVPAFQCLKVRSAWAGYYDYNTFDQNGVVGPHPLVSNMYFATGFSGHGLQQAPAVGRAVAEMVLEGQFRTIDLSSFLFSRFYLGEKVEERNII
;
A
#
# COMPACT_ATOMS: atom_id res chain seq x y z
N MET A 1 -13.25 -17.10 -4.91
CA MET A 1 -13.76 -16.70 -3.58
C MET A 1 -13.65 -17.81 -2.54
N GLU A 2 -14.21 -19.01 -2.76
CA GLU A 2 -14.20 -20.10 -1.75
C GLU A 2 -12.80 -20.50 -1.30
N ASN A 3 -11.85 -20.65 -2.23
CA ASN A 3 -10.46 -20.93 -1.91
C ASN A 3 -9.82 -19.81 -1.06
N ASN A 4 -10.10 -18.53 -1.35
CA ASN A 4 -9.59 -17.40 -0.55
C ASN A 4 -10.14 -17.46 0.88
N VAL A 5 -11.44 -17.72 1.05
CA VAL A 5 -12.05 -17.85 2.38
C VAL A 5 -11.52 -19.07 3.14
N LYS A 6 -11.22 -20.16 2.43
CA LYS A 6 -10.57 -21.34 3.04
C LYS A 6 -9.18 -20.97 3.59
N VAL A 7 -8.36 -20.27 2.81
CA VAL A 7 -7.04 -19.79 3.25
C VAL A 7 -7.19 -18.84 4.43
N GLN A 8 -8.05 -17.83 4.34
CA GLN A 8 -8.30 -16.88 5.43
C GLN A 8 -8.67 -17.60 6.75
N ARG A 9 -9.53 -18.62 6.71
CA ARG A 9 -9.90 -19.42 7.88
C ARG A 9 -8.73 -20.26 8.42
N GLN A 10 -7.88 -20.78 7.54
CA GLN A 10 -6.67 -21.52 7.95
C GLN A 10 -5.68 -20.60 8.68
N GLU A 11 -5.59 -19.34 8.25
CA GLU A 11 -4.82 -18.28 8.91
C GLU A 11 -5.54 -17.65 10.13
N GLY A 12 -6.68 -18.23 10.55
CA GLY A 12 -7.40 -17.84 11.76
C GLY A 12 -8.40 -16.70 11.59
N ALA A 13 -8.56 -16.14 10.38
CA ALA A 13 -9.55 -15.10 10.12
C ALA A 13 -10.99 -15.65 10.20
N LYS A 14 -11.89 -14.80 10.68
CA LYS A 14 -13.24 -15.19 11.07
C LYS A 14 -14.21 -14.71 10.03
N VAL A 15 -14.25 -15.46 8.95
CA VAL A 15 -14.99 -15.12 7.74
C VAL A 15 -16.03 -16.18 7.40
N CYS A 16 -17.14 -15.76 6.80
CA CYS A 16 -18.14 -16.68 6.27
C CYS A 16 -18.52 -16.34 4.83
N LEU A 17 -18.98 -17.38 4.13
CA LEU A 17 -19.60 -17.24 2.83
C LEU A 17 -21.10 -17.13 3.03
N MET A 18 -21.73 -16.20 2.31
CA MET A 18 -23.17 -16.00 2.30
C MET A 18 -23.70 -16.23 0.89
N SER A 19 -24.78 -17.02 0.80
CA SER A 19 -25.60 -17.07 -0.41
C SER A 19 -26.28 -15.70 -0.64
N PRO A 20 -26.78 -15.44 -1.85
CA PRO A 20 -27.54 -14.21 -2.13
C PRO A 20 -28.74 -14.02 -1.20
N GLU A 21 -29.42 -15.11 -0.83
CA GLU A 21 -30.53 -15.08 0.12
C GLU A 21 -30.08 -14.69 1.53
N GLN A 22 -29.00 -15.32 2.03
CA GLN A 22 -28.44 -14.98 3.34
C GLN A 22 -27.95 -13.53 3.40
N LEU A 23 -27.30 -13.06 2.32
CA LEU A 23 -26.81 -11.70 2.19
C LEU A 23 -27.98 -10.70 2.24
N ARG A 24 -29.05 -10.96 1.49
CA ARG A 24 -30.26 -10.11 1.48
C ARG A 24 -30.98 -10.11 2.81
N ASN A 25 -31.06 -11.25 3.49
CA ASN A 25 -31.67 -11.35 4.82
C ASN A 25 -30.88 -10.55 5.85
N LYS A 26 -29.54 -10.53 5.76
CA LYS A 26 -28.69 -9.77 6.68
C LYS A 26 -28.64 -8.28 6.35
N PHE A 27 -28.61 -7.94 5.06
CA PHE A 27 -28.51 -6.56 4.56
C PHE A 27 -29.64 -6.30 3.55
N PRO A 28 -30.88 -6.02 4.01
CA PRO A 28 -32.03 -5.88 3.11
C PRO A 28 -31.91 -4.74 2.08
N TRP A 29 -31.01 -3.78 2.32
CA TRP A 29 -30.71 -2.67 1.42
C TRP A 29 -29.84 -3.06 0.22
N ILE A 30 -29.21 -4.24 0.23
CA ILE A 30 -28.29 -4.67 -0.82
C ILE A 30 -29.06 -5.35 -1.96
N ASN A 31 -28.81 -4.91 -3.19
CA ASN A 31 -29.23 -5.65 -4.36
C ASN A 31 -28.30 -6.85 -4.53
N THR A 32 -28.83 -8.06 -4.68
CA THR A 32 -28.02 -9.28 -4.89
C THR A 32 -28.09 -9.81 -6.31
N ASP A 33 -28.64 -9.04 -7.25
CA ASP A 33 -28.60 -9.40 -8.66
C ASP A 33 -27.14 -9.51 -9.12
N GLY A 34 -26.86 -10.55 -9.91
CA GLY A 34 -25.50 -10.89 -10.35
C GLY A 34 -24.58 -11.45 -9.25
N VAL A 35 -25.01 -11.57 -7.99
CA VAL A 35 -24.21 -12.14 -6.91
C VAL A 35 -24.38 -13.66 -6.90
N ALA A 36 -23.28 -14.39 -7.07
CA ALA A 36 -23.26 -15.82 -6.82
C ALA A 36 -22.98 -16.14 -5.34
N LEU A 37 -22.11 -15.35 -4.70
CA LEU A 37 -21.62 -15.56 -3.35
C LEU A 37 -21.03 -14.28 -2.79
N ALA A 38 -21.08 -14.08 -1.47
CA ALA A 38 -20.38 -13.00 -0.78
C ALA A 38 -19.48 -13.56 0.33
N SER A 39 -18.32 -12.95 0.55
CA SER A 39 -17.50 -13.16 1.74
C SER A 39 -17.77 -12.06 2.75
N TYR A 40 -17.90 -12.42 4.03
CA TYR A 40 -18.20 -11.49 5.11
C TYR A 40 -17.35 -11.79 6.35
N GLY A 41 -16.63 -10.77 6.83
CA GLY A 41 -15.92 -10.81 8.11
C GLY A 41 -16.87 -10.72 9.30
N LEU A 42 -16.70 -11.62 10.26
CA LEU A 42 -17.51 -11.74 11.47
C LEU A 42 -16.90 -10.97 12.64
N GLU A 43 -15.57 -10.91 12.72
CA GLU A 43 -14.82 -10.22 13.77
C GLU A 43 -13.42 -9.85 13.28
N GLY A 44 -12.78 -8.88 13.94
CA GLY A 44 -11.38 -8.50 13.67
C GLY A 44 -11.16 -7.62 12.44
N GLU A 45 -12.23 -7.27 11.72
CA GLU A 45 -12.20 -6.34 10.59
C GLU A 45 -12.83 -5.00 10.95
N GLY A 46 -12.38 -3.93 10.30
CA GLY A 46 -12.91 -2.60 10.51
C GLY A 46 -12.08 -1.52 9.84
N TRP A 47 -12.37 -0.28 10.18
CA TRP A 47 -11.62 0.88 9.74
C TRP A 47 -11.27 1.75 10.94
N PHE A 48 -10.24 2.55 10.76
CA PHE A 48 -9.80 3.55 11.71
C PHE A 48 -9.36 4.79 10.94
N ASP A 49 -9.24 5.92 11.64
CA ASP A 49 -8.71 7.14 11.05
C ASP A 49 -7.18 7.00 10.84
N PRO A 50 -6.70 6.97 9.58
CA PRO A 50 -5.27 6.73 9.29
C PRO A 50 -4.37 7.82 9.86
N TRP A 51 -4.86 9.06 9.88
CA TRP A 51 -4.11 10.21 10.37
C TRP A 51 -3.93 10.12 11.89
N CYS A 52 -4.97 9.74 12.63
CA CYS A 52 -4.92 9.54 14.06
C CYS A 52 -3.93 8.42 14.43
N LEU A 53 -3.94 7.29 13.70
CA LEU A 53 -2.96 6.24 13.91
C LEU A 53 -1.53 6.75 13.69
N LEU A 54 -1.28 7.42 12.56
CA LEU A 54 0.03 7.98 12.24
C LEU A 54 0.51 8.97 13.31
N GLN A 55 -0.34 9.91 13.72
CA GLN A 55 0.01 10.90 14.73
C GLN A 55 0.24 10.26 16.10
N GLY A 56 -0.54 9.24 16.46
CA GLY A 56 -0.33 8.47 17.69
C GLY A 56 1.03 7.77 17.71
N LEU A 57 1.37 7.06 16.63
CA LEU A 57 2.67 6.40 16.48
C LEU A 57 3.83 7.42 16.47
N ARG A 58 3.70 8.51 15.72
CA ARG A 58 4.70 9.59 15.64
C ARG A 58 5.01 10.17 17.02
N ARG A 59 3.97 10.58 17.77
CA ARG A 59 4.15 11.11 19.14
C ARG A 59 4.79 10.09 20.07
N LYS A 60 4.41 8.81 19.93
CA LYS A 60 5.00 7.74 20.75
C LYS A 60 6.50 7.59 20.46
N VAL A 61 6.92 7.50 19.21
CA VAL A 61 8.36 7.34 18.89
C VAL A 61 9.18 8.58 19.27
N GLN A 62 8.61 9.78 19.15
CA GLN A 62 9.24 11.01 19.66
C GLN A 62 9.46 10.95 21.17
N SER A 63 8.46 10.48 21.94
CA SER A 63 8.60 10.30 23.39
C SER A 63 9.66 9.26 23.79
N LEU A 64 10.06 8.39 22.85
CA LEU A 64 11.12 7.40 23.02
C LEU A 64 12.49 7.89 22.52
N GLY A 65 12.60 9.16 22.12
CA GLY A 65 13.86 9.79 21.72
C GLY A 65 14.15 9.77 20.21
N VAL A 66 13.19 9.37 19.36
CA VAL A 66 13.36 9.45 17.90
C VAL A 66 13.36 10.91 17.44
N LEU A 67 14.42 11.29 16.74
CA LEU A 67 14.56 12.62 16.14
C LEU A 67 13.91 12.65 14.76
N PHE A 68 13.22 13.74 14.45
CA PHE A 68 12.60 13.97 13.15
C PHE A 68 13.32 15.13 12.45
N SER A 69 13.67 14.91 11.20
CA SER A 69 14.13 15.96 10.28
C SER A 69 13.13 16.06 9.15
N GLN A 70 12.70 17.29 8.83
CA GLN A 70 11.79 17.56 7.72
C GLN A 70 12.59 18.17 6.57
N GLY A 71 12.61 17.47 5.45
CA GLY A 71 13.28 17.88 4.23
C GLY A 71 13.29 16.77 3.19
N GLU A 72 13.92 17.04 2.06
CA GLU A 72 13.99 16.14 0.91
C GLU A 72 15.34 15.40 0.90
N VAL A 73 15.31 14.07 0.79
CA VAL A 73 16.53 13.29 0.54
C VAL A 73 16.96 13.52 -0.91
N THR A 74 18.12 14.15 -1.10
CA THR A 74 18.62 14.51 -2.44
C THR A 74 19.84 13.69 -2.86
N ARG A 75 20.54 13.07 -1.90
CA ARG A 75 21.77 12.31 -2.20
C ARG A 75 22.11 11.29 -1.10
N PHE A 76 22.74 10.20 -1.51
CA PHE A 76 23.45 9.27 -0.63
C PHE A 76 24.95 9.31 -0.91
N ILE A 77 25.77 9.35 0.14
CA ILE A 77 27.22 9.15 0.05
C ILE A 77 27.52 7.69 0.29
N THR A 78 28.13 7.04 -0.70
CA THR A 78 28.34 5.58 -0.69
C THR A 78 29.78 5.21 -0.99
N SER A 79 30.26 4.13 -0.40
CA SER A 79 31.46 3.41 -0.85
C SER A 79 31.09 2.13 -1.60
N SER A 80 31.95 1.71 -2.51
CA SER A 80 31.79 0.44 -3.24
C SER A 80 32.96 -0.50 -2.94
N SER A 81 32.67 -1.80 -2.81
CA SER A 81 33.67 -2.86 -2.68
C SER A 81 33.34 -3.99 -3.66
N HIS A 82 34.34 -4.45 -4.41
CA HIS A 82 34.18 -5.60 -5.28
C HIS A 82 34.38 -6.88 -4.47
N MET A 83 33.40 -7.79 -4.55
CA MET A 83 33.45 -9.11 -3.91
C MET A 83 33.28 -10.19 -4.98
N GLN A 84 33.81 -11.38 -4.72
CA GLN A 84 33.49 -12.56 -5.52
C GLN A 84 32.51 -13.44 -4.77
N THR A 85 31.45 -13.85 -5.46
CA THR A 85 30.55 -14.89 -4.98
C THR A 85 31.26 -16.25 -4.95
N THR A 86 30.67 -17.23 -4.27
CA THR A 86 31.17 -18.62 -4.25
C THR A 86 31.24 -19.26 -5.63
N SER A 87 30.45 -18.78 -6.60
CA SER A 87 30.48 -19.20 -8.00
C SER A 87 31.53 -18.46 -8.85
N GLY A 88 32.34 -17.60 -8.25
CA GLY A 88 33.38 -16.82 -8.94
C GLY A 88 32.86 -15.58 -9.68
N LYS A 89 31.55 -15.30 -9.63
CA LYS A 89 30.97 -14.08 -10.21
C LYS A 89 31.32 -12.88 -9.35
N GLY A 90 31.94 -11.87 -9.97
CA GLY A 90 32.23 -10.58 -9.33
C GLY A 90 30.96 -9.78 -9.12
N VAL A 91 30.78 -9.22 -7.93
CA VAL A 91 29.63 -8.43 -7.50
C VAL A 91 30.12 -7.16 -6.84
N THR A 92 29.49 -6.04 -7.14
CA THR A 92 29.80 -4.75 -6.50
C THR A 92 28.83 -4.48 -5.37
N MET A 93 29.34 -4.51 -4.14
CA MET A 93 28.59 -4.14 -2.95
C MET A 93 28.73 -2.66 -2.67
N LYS A 94 27.62 -2.03 -2.26
CA LYS A 94 27.60 -0.65 -1.79
C LYS A 94 27.29 -0.58 -0.30
N ARG A 95 27.80 0.48 0.33
CA ARG A 95 27.44 0.87 1.70
C ARG A 95 27.18 2.36 1.72
N ILE A 96 26.05 2.76 2.30
CA ILE A 96 25.69 4.16 2.55
C ILE A 96 26.33 4.59 3.86
N HIS A 97 26.97 5.76 3.88
CA HIS A 97 27.56 6.35 5.09
C HIS A 97 26.80 7.60 5.54
N GLU A 98 26.26 8.36 4.58
CA GLU A 98 25.63 9.64 4.84
C GLU A 98 24.46 9.89 3.88
N VAL A 99 23.42 10.55 4.36
CA VAL A 99 22.26 11.02 3.60
C VAL A 99 22.25 12.55 3.60
N HIS A 100 22.11 13.18 2.43
CA HIS A 100 21.94 14.63 2.33
C HIS A 100 20.46 14.98 2.29
N VAL A 101 20.01 15.70 3.32
CA VAL A 101 18.64 16.17 3.44
C VAL A 101 18.58 17.66 3.14
N LYS A 102 17.95 18.05 2.03
CA LYS A 102 17.70 19.45 1.70
C LYS A 102 16.55 19.95 2.56
N MET A 103 16.81 20.95 3.40
CA MET A 103 15.81 21.51 4.30
C MET A 103 14.86 22.45 3.54
N ASP A 104 13.60 22.49 3.95
CA ASP A 104 12.62 23.42 3.38
C ASP A 104 13.12 24.87 3.54
N HIS A 105 12.99 25.67 2.48
CA HIS A 105 13.43 27.06 2.43
C HIS A 105 14.93 27.31 2.71
N SER A 106 15.78 26.28 2.61
CA SER A 106 17.23 26.41 2.70
C SER A 106 17.91 26.04 1.37
N LEU A 107 19.02 26.72 1.07
CA LEU A 107 19.94 26.31 0.00
C LEU A 107 20.97 25.26 0.49
N GLU A 108 21.04 25.05 1.80
CA GLU A 108 21.95 24.10 2.42
C GLU A 108 21.29 22.73 2.58
N TYR A 109 22.12 21.69 2.54
CA TYR A 109 21.74 20.34 2.93
C TYR A 109 22.26 20.06 4.34
N GLN A 110 21.51 19.25 5.09
CA GLN A 110 21.94 18.67 6.34
C GLN A 110 22.47 17.25 6.06
N PRO A 111 23.77 16.99 6.27
CA PRO A 111 24.28 15.62 6.27
C PRO A 111 23.79 14.86 7.50
N VAL A 112 23.37 13.62 7.30
CA VAL A 112 22.98 12.67 8.34
C VAL A 112 23.80 11.39 8.15
N GLU A 113 24.79 11.19 9.01
CA GLU A 113 25.54 9.94 9.08
C GLU A 113 24.61 8.80 9.51
N CYS A 114 24.75 7.63 8.89
CA CYS A 114 23.88 6.50 9.16
C CYS A 114 24.60 5.15 9.05
N ALA A 115 24.25 4.24 9.96
CA ALA A 115 24.66 2.85 9.87
C ALA A 115 23.69 2.03 9.04
N ILE A 116 22.40 2.38 9.06
CA ILE A 116 21.27 1.68 8.43
C ILE A 116 20.33 2.73 7.84
N VAL A 117 19.78 2.42 6.65
CA VAL A 117 18.74 3.21 5.97
C VAL A 117 17.55 2.31 5.69
N ILE A 118 16.35 2.78 6.02
CA ILE A 118 15.09 2.12 5.66
C ILE A 118 14.35 3.03 4.70
N ASN A 119 14.19 2.58 3.46
CA ASN A 119 13.37 3.26 2.45
C ASN A 119 11.89 2.90 2.66
N ALA A 120 11.19 3.82 3.34
CA ALA A 120 9.75 3.81 3.55
C ALA A 120 9.10 5.05 2.90
N ALA A 121 9.61 5.48 1.75
CA ALA A 121 9.23 6.72 1.07
C ALA A 121 7.95 6.59 0.22
N GLY A 122 7.14 5.55 0.42
CA GLY A 122 5.90 5.31 -0.30
C GLY A 122 6.08 5.44 -1.82
N ALA A 123 5.29 6.32 -2.44
CA ALA A 123 5.26 6.52 -3.88
C ALA A 123 6.60 6.99 -4.48
N TRP A 124 7.48 7.55 -3.66
CA TRP A 124 8.80 8.03 -4.06
C TRP A 124 9.93 7.02 -3.82
N SER A 125 9.60 5.84 -3.29
CA SER A 125 10.62 4.83 -2.94
C SER A 125 11.49 4.42 -4.12
N GLY A 126 10.94 4.33 -5.33
CA GLY A 126 11.71 4.06 -6.54
C GLY A 126 12.78 5.13 -6.79
N GLN A 127 12.39 6.40 -6.73
CA GLN A 127 13.30 7.54 -6.90
C GLN A 127 14.38 7.58 -5.81
N VAL A 128 14.00 7.36 -4.55
CA VAL A 128 14.95 7.28 -3.42
C VAL A 128 15.94 6.13 -3.59
N ALA A 129 15.50 4.97 -4.09
CA ALA A 129 16.39 3.85 -4.38
C ALA A 129 17.39 4.20 -5.51
N GLU A 130 16.94 4.90 -6.55
CA GLU A 130 17.81 5.36 -7.65
C GLU A 130 18.88 6.36 -7.18
N LEU A 131 18.59 7.20 -6.17
CA LEU A 131 19.58 8.08 -5.54
C LEU A 131 20.73 7.29 -4.87
N ALA A 132 20.44 6.10 -4.32
CA ALA A 132 21.44 5.16 -3.81
C ALA A 132 22.14 4.37 -4.94
N GLY A 133 21.74 4.60 -6.19
CA GLY A 133 22.25 3.94 -7.38
C GLY A 133 21.83 2.49 -7.52
N ILE A 134 20.67 2.12 -6.95
CA ILE A 134 19.99 0.85 -7.21
C ILE A 134 19.41 0.90 -8.63
N GLY A 135 19.51 -0.20 -9.37
CA GLY A 135 19.01 -0.29 -10.74
C GLY A 135 19.82 0.46 -11.80
N LYS A 136 21.07 0.84 -11.50
CA LYS A 136 21.99 1.54 -12.43
C LYS A 136 23.04 0.61 -13.07
N GLY A 137 23.02 -0.68 -12.75
CA GLY A 137 23.87 -1.68 -13.39
C GLY A 137 23.38 -2.12 -14.78
N PRO A 138 24.07 -3.08 -15.41
CA PRO A 138 23.64 -3.64 -16.69
C PRO A 138 22.22 -4.24 -16.61
N PRO A 139 21.40 -4.14 -17.67
CA PRO A 139 20.10 -4.81 -17.73
C PRO A 139 20.19 -6.31 -17.43
N ASP A 140 19.12 -6.89 -16.91
CA ASP A 140 19.01 -8.33 -16.59
C ASP A 140 20.06 -8.83 -15.58
N THR A 141 20.57 -7.94 -14.73
CA THR A 141 21.45 -8.25 -13.59
C THR A 141 20.83 -7.77 -12.29
N LEU A 142 21.30 -8.31 -11.17
CA LEU A 142 20.88 -7.85 -9.85
C LEU A 142 21.25 -6.37 -9.62
N GLU A 143 22.39 -5.92 -10.14
CA GLU A 143 22.85 -4.54 -10.11
C GLU A 143 21.95 -3.59 -10.94
N GLY A 144 21.41 -4.08 -12.06
CA GLY A 144 20.49 -3.35 -12.94
C GLY A 144 19.02 -3.46 -12.55
N THR A 145 18.68 -4.31 -11.59
CA THR A 145 17.30 -4.46 -11.11
C THR A 145 16.86 -3.21 -10.37
N LYS A 146 15.80 -2.55 -10.86
CA LYS A 146 15.20 -1.37 -10.22
C LYS A 146 14.23 -1.79 -9.12
N LEU A 147 13.95 -0.87 -8.19
CA LEU A 147 12.78 -0.98 -7.32
C LEU A 147 11.53 -0.55 -8.11
N PRO A 148 10.59 -1.46 -8.43
CA PRO A 148 9.48 -1.18 -9.34
C PRO A 148 8.31 -0.47 -8.65
N VAL A 149 8.58 0.60 -7.88
CA VAL A 149 7.56 1.34 -7.11
C VAL A 149 7.40 2.75 -7.66
N GLU A 150 6.17 3.10 -8.04
CA GLU A 150 5.80 4.39 -8.65
C GLU A 150 4.54 5.00 -8.02
N PRO A 151 4.33 6.33 -8.13
CA PRO A 151 3.08 6.94 -7.73
C PRO A 151 1.96 6.54 -8.69
N ARG A 152 0.85 6.06 -8.14
CA ARG A 152 -0.43 5.98 -8.87
C ARG A 152 -1.51 6.78 -8.18
N LYS A 153 -2.18 7.65 -8.93
CA LYS A 153 -3.21 8.54 -8.39
C LYS A 153 -4.53 7.78 -8.22
N ARG A 154 -5.14 7.91 -7.05
CA ARG A 154 -6.41 7.29 -6.68
C ARG A 154 -7.36 8.35 -6.15
N TYR A 155 -8.63 8.22 -6.48
CA TYR A 155 -9.67 9.14 -6.05
C TYR A 155 -10.52 8.53 -4.95
N VAL A 156 -10.87 9.35 -3.97
CA VAL A 156 -11.84 8.99 -2.93
C VAL A 156 -12.94 10.05 -2.92
N TYR A 157 -14.17 9.58 -2.85
CA TYR A 157 -15.37 10.40 -2.85
C TYR A 157 -16.10 10.22 -1.52
N LEU A 158 -16.57 11.34 -0.97
CA LEU A 158 -17.47 11.39 0.17
C LEU A 158 -18.84 11.84 -0.34
N TRP A 159 -19.87 11.04 -0.12
CA TRP A 159 -21.24 11.38 -0.46
C TRP A 159 -22.19 11.23 0.72
N HIS A 160 -23.36 11.83 0.58
CA HIS A 160 -24.46 11.73 1.53
C HIS A 160 -25.68 11.11 0.86
N CYS A 161 -26.33 10.19 1.56
CA CYS A 161 -27.55 9.54 1.09
C CYS A 161 -28.46 9.24 2.30
N PRO A 162 -29.51 10.04 2.55
CA PRO A 162 -30.42 9.86 3.70
C PRO A 162 -31.03 8.46 3.78
N GLU A 163 -31.46 7.92 2.64
CA GLU A 163 -32.07 6.60 2.50
C GLU A 163 -31.03 5.47 2.37
N GLY A 164 -29.75 5.79 2.55
CA GLY A 164 -28.66 4.84 2.42
C GLY A 164 -28.58 3.83 3.57
N PRO A 165 -27.69 2.84 3.45
CA PRO A 165 -27.47 1.81 4.46
C PRO A 165 -27.21 2.33 5.89
N GLY A 166 -27.75 1.65 6.90
CA GLY A 166 -27.73 2.06 8.32
C GLY A 166 -26.38 1.90 9.04
N LEU A 167 -26.38 1.91 10.37
CA LEU A 167 -25.14 1.81 11.18
C LEU A 167 -24.38 0.50 10.99
N GLU A 168 -25.08 -0.60 10.74
CA GLU A 168 -24.51 -1.94 10.53
C GLU A 168 -23.93 -2.14 9.12
N THR A 169 -23.71 -1.06 8.36
CA THR A 169 -23.15 -1.15 7.01
C THR A 169 -21.68 -1.56 7.08
N PRO A 170 -21.30 -2.71 6.50
CA PRO A 170 -19.90 -3.11 6.46
C PRO A 170 -19.13 -2.26 5.44
N PHE A 171 -17.80 -2.43 5.40
CA PHE A 171 -17.05 -2.09 4.20
C PHE A 171 -17.51 -3.05 3.08
N VAL A 172 -18.01 -2.50 1.99
CA VAL A 172 -18.49 -3.28 0.83
C VAL A 172 -17.49 -3.08 -0.31
N ALA A 173 -17.02 -4.18 -0.87
CA ALA A 173 -16.22 -4.20 -2.09
C ALA A 173 -16.96 -5.05 -3.13
N ASP A 174 -17.23 -4.47 -4.29
CA ASP A 174 -17.90 -5.13 -5.41
C ASP A 174 -16.88 -5.61 -6.45
N THR A 175 -17.22 -6.68 -7.17
CA THR A 175 -16.40 -7.20 -8.27
C THR A 175 -16.19 -6.21 -9.41
N SER A 176 -16.97 -5.12 -9.47
CA SER A 176 -16.75 -4.02 -10.41
C SER A 176 -15.54 -3.14 -10.09
N GLY A 177 -14.86 -3.34 -8.94
CA GLY A 177 -13.83 -2.42 -8.43
C GLY A 177 -14.37 -1.35 -7.48
N ALA A 178 -15.70 -1.15 -7.44
CA ALA A 178 -16.29 -0.13 -6.60
C ALA A 178 -16.37 -0.61 -5.15
N TYR A 179 -15.97 0.26 -4.22
CA TYR A 179 -16.08 0.01 -2.80
C TYR A 179 -16.68 1.19 -2.07
N PHE A 180 -17.27 0.94 -0.90
CA PHE A 180 -17.67 1.99 0.02
C PHE A 180 -17.75 1.51 1.46
N ARG A 181 -17.70 2.46 2.39
CA ARG A 181 -18.08 2.27 3.79
C ARG A 181 -18.85 3.47 4.31
N ARG A 182 -19.51 3.32 5.45
CA ARG A 182 -20.13 4.44 6.16
C ARG A 182 -19.07 5.34 6.79
N GLU A 183 -19.36 6.64 6.85
CA GLU A 183 -18.53 7.67 7.47
C GLU A 183 -19.35 8.50 8.47
N GLY A 184 -18.97 8.43 9.75
CA GLY A 184 -19.68 9.10 10.84
C GLY A 184 -21.12 8.61 11.04
N LEU A 185 -21.93 9.41 11.76
CA LEU A 185 -23.33 9.08 12.11
C LEU A 185 -24.37 9.63 11.12
N GLY A 186 -24.02 10.63 10.32
CA GLY A 186 -24.96 11.45 9.53
C GLY A 186 -25.20 10.96 8.09
N HIS A 187 -25.36 9.66 7.87
CA HIS A 187 -25.65 9.09 6.54
C HIS A 187 -24.66 9.53 5.45
N ASN A 188 -23.39 9.66 5.81
CA ASN A 188 -22.30 9.85 4.85
C ASN A 188 -21.63 8.51 4.58
N TYR A 189 -21.06 8.41 3.39
CA TYR A 189 -20.34 7.25 2.91
C TYR A 189 -19.11 7.72 2.16
N LEU A 190 -18.07 6.90 2.22
CA LEU A 190 -16.78 7.14 1.61
C LEU A 190 -16.43 5.92 0.75
N GLY A 191 -15.95 6.16 -0.46
CA GLY A 191 -15.56 5.08 -1.36
C GLY A 191 -14.99 5.57 -2.68
N GLY A 192 -14.80 4.64 -3.60
CA GLY A 192 -14.20 4.90 -4.90
C GLY A 192 -14.07 3.63 -5.73
N CYS A 193 -13.26 3.71 -6.77
CA CYS A 193 -12.85 2.61 -7.62
C CYS A 193 -11.42 2.92 -8.11
N SER A 194 -10.59 1.89 -8.28
CA SER A 194 -9.28 2.07 -8.93
C SER A 194 -9.47 2.18 -10.44
N PRO A 195 -8.79 3.12 -11.13
CA PRO A 195 -8.72 3.12 -12.59
C PRO A 195 -8.12 1.81 -13.11
N THR A 196 -8.50 1.40 -14.33
CA THR A 196 -7.82 0.28 -15.01
C THR A 196 -6.42 0.71 -15.45
N GLU A 197 -5.56 -0.24 -15.82
CA GLU A 197 -4.20 0.04 -16.28
C GLU A 197 -4.17 1.00 -17.48
N GLU A 198 -5.16 0.90 -18.38
CA GLU A 198 -5.29 1.75 -19.57
C GLU A 198 -5.85 3.15 -19.26
N GLU A 199 -6.48 3.30 -18.09
CA GLU A 199 -7.15 4.53 -17.64
C GLU A 199 -6.36 5.22 -16.51
N GLU A 200 -5.12 4.79 -16.23
CA GLU A 200 -4.29 5.35 -15.16
C GLU A 200 -4.07 6.86 -15.37
N PRO A 201 -4.51 7.72 -14.43
CA PRO A 201 -4.41 9.15 -14.59
C PRO A 201 -3.00 9.66 -14.27
N ASP A 202 -2.63 10.80 -14.87
CA ASP A 202 -1.35 11.45 -14.61
C ASP A 202 -1.14 11.72 -13.10
N PRO A 203 -0.09 11.16 -12.48
CA PRO A 203 0.21 11.39 -11.07
C PRO A 203 0.86 12.75 -10.79
N GLY A 204 1.13 13.57 -11.81
CA GLY A 204 1.80 14.88 -11.69
C GLY A 204 1.05 15.94 -10.88
N ASN A 205 -0.25 15.75 -10.63
CA ASN A 205 -1.05 16.55 -9.71
C ASN A 205 -2.02 15.67 -8.90
N LEU A 206 -2.67 16.25 -7.89
CA LEU A 206 -3.71 15.59 -7.08
C LEU A 206 -5.10 16.19 -7.33
N GLU A 207 -5.36 16.63 -8.56
CA GLU A 207 -6.71 17.04 -8.97
C GLU A 207 -7.61 15.82 -9.09
N VAL A 208 -8.87 15.98 -8.68
CA VAL A 208 -9.88 14.94 -8.72
C VAL A 208 -10.59 14.96 -10.07
N ASP A 209 -10.73 13.78 -10.66
CA ASP A 209 -11.59 13.59 -11.83
C ASP A 209 -13.04 13.32 -11.40
N HIS A 210 -13.89 14.33 -11.45
CA HIS A 210 -15.29 14.19 -11.05
C HIS A 210 -16.14 13.37 -12.05
N ASP A 211 -15.72 13.28 -13.31
CA ASP A 211 -16.43 12.52 -14.33
C ASP A 211 -16.17 11.02 -14.13
N PHE A 212 -14.97 10.64 -13.68
CA PHE A 212 -14.66 9.27 -13.23
C PHE A 212 -15.67 8.77 -12.18
N PHE A 213 -16.12 9.63 -11.27
CA PHE A 213 -17.17 9.25 -10.33
C PHE A 213 -18.49 8.92 -11.03
N GLN A 214 -18.93 9.78 -11.96
CA GLN A 214 -20.19 9.61 -12.68
C GLN A 214 -20.19 8.37 -13.56
N ASP A 215 -19.06 8.09 -14.20
CA ASP A 215 -18.96 7.07 -15.24
C ASP A 215 -18.56 5.69 -14.70
N LYS A 216 -17.72 5.65 -13.65
CA LYS A 216 -17.07 4.40 -13.19
C LYS A 216 -17.43 4.02 -11.76
N VAL A 217 -17.70 4.99 -10.88
CA VAL A 217 -17.95 4.73 -9.46
C VAL A 217 -19.44 4.65 -9.14
N TRP A 218 -20.22 5.64 -9.57
CA TRP A 218 -21.64 5.74 -9.23
C TRP A 218 -22.50 4.62 -9.80
N PRO A 219 -22.38 4.21 -11.08
CA PRO A 219 -23.23 3.17 -11.65
C PRO A 219 -23.20 1.84 -10.89
N PRO A 220 -22.02 1.23 -10.57
CA PRO A 220 -22.00 0.00 -9.78
C PRO A 220 -22.48 0.20 -8.34
N LEU A 221 -22.19 1.35 -7.71
CA LEU A 221 -22.70 1.67 -6.37
C LEU A 221 -24.23 1.74 -6.34
N ALA A 222 -24.85 2.43 -7.30
CA ALA A 222 -26.30 2.54 -7.43
C ALA A 222 -26.95 1.21 -7.80
N HIS A 223 -26.25 0.34 -8.55
CA HIS A 223 -26.71 -1.01 -8.83
C HIS A 223 -26.71 -1.88 -7.57
N ARG A 224 -25.62 -1.86 -6.78
CA ARG A 224 -25.47 -2.68 -5.57
C ARG A 224 -26.32 -2.17 -4.40
N VAL A 225 -26.52 -0.86 -4.32
CA VAL A 225 -27.32 -0.20 -3.27
C VAL A 225 -28.33 0.73 -3.96
N PRO A 226 -29.57 0.30 -4.21
CA PRO A 226 -30.55 1.08 -4.96
C PRO A 226 -30.78 2.50 -4.43
N ALA A 227 -30.69 2.70 -3.10
CA ALA A 227 -30.81 4.03 -2.48
C ALA A 227 -29.75 5.03 -2.96
N PHE A 228 -28.57 4.55 -3.39
CA PHE A 228 -27.50 5.38 -3.94
C PHE A 228 -27.83 6.00 -5.31
N GLN A 229 -28.96 5.67 -5.94
CA GLN A 229 -29.49 6.44 -7.08
C GLN A 229 -29.72 7.92 -6.73
N CYS A 230 -29.95 8.24 -5.46
CA CYS A 230 -30.19 9.62 -5.00
C CYS A 230 -29.04 10.18 -4.16
N LEU A 231 -27.85 9.56 -4.19
CA LEU A 231 -26.69 10.09 -3.46
C LEU A 231 -26.29 11.48 -3.94
N LYS A 232 -25.63 12.24 -3.06
CA LYS A 232 -25.04 13.53 -3.41
C LYS A 232 -23.60 13.57 -2.95
N VAL A 233 -22.66 13.69 -3.89
CA VAL A 233 -21.25 13.90 -3.57
C VAL A 233 -21.10 15.23 -2.83
N ARG A 234 -20.40 15.19 -1.70
CA ARG A 234 -20.13 16.35 -0.82
C ARG A 234 -18.69 16.81 -0.93
N SER A 235 -17.76 15.88 -1.09
CA SER A 235 -16.33 16.16 -1.18
C SER A 235 -15.63 15.02 -1.91
N ALA A 236 -14.44 15.29 -2.41
CA ALA A 236 -13.56 14.29 -2.99
C ALA A 236 -12.11 14.75 -2.85
N TRP A 237 -11.18 13.81 -2.85
CA TRP A 237 -9.75 14.08 -2.88
C TRP A 237 -9.02 13.01 -3.66
N ALA A 238 -7.81 13.33 -4.11
CA ALA A 238 -6.89 12.38 -4.69
C ALA A 238 -5.71 12.13 -3.75
N GLY A 239 -5.11 10.95 -3.87
CA GLY A 239 -3.89 10.58 -3.17
C GLY A 239 -3.09 9.56 -3.98
N TYR A 240 -1.89 9.24 -3.50
CA TYR A 240 -1.03 8.27 -4.14
C TYR A 240 -1.13 6.89 -3.49
N TYR A 241 -1.20 5.87 -4.32
CA TYR A 241 -0.67 4.55 -3.99
C TYR A 241 0.83 4.52 -4.32
N ASP A 242 1.59 3.82 -3.48
CA ASP A 242 2.94 3.37 -3.81
C ASP A 242 2.87 2.04 -4.55
N TYR A 243 2.56 2.14 -5.84
CA TYR A 243 2.19 0.98 -6.64
C TYR A 243 3.42 0.20 -7.08
N ASN A 244 3.46 -1.08 -6.74
CA ASN A 244 4.47 -1.99 -7.25
C ASN A 244 4.04 -2.55 -8.62
N THR A 245 4.71 -2.13 -9.69
CA THR A 245 4.37 -2.52 -11.07
C THR A 245 4.70 -3.98 -11.41
N PHE A 246 5.46 -4.67 -10.56
CA PHE A 246 5.84 -6.07 -10.80
C PHE A 246 4.70 -7.04 -10.50
N ASP A 247 4.12 -6.92 -9.31
CA ASP A 247 3.12 -7.86 -8.76
C ASP A 247 2.16 -7.23 -7.74
N GLN A 248 2.14 -5.90 -7.62
CA GLN A 248 1.29 -5.14 -6.69
C GLN A 248 1.52 -5.44 -5.19
N ASN A 249 2.54 -6.24 -4.85
CA ASN A 249 2.82 -6.65 -3.47
C ASN A 249 3.96 -5.87 -2.84
N GLY A 250 3.99 -5.79 -1.51
CA GLY A 250 5.02 -5.06 -0.77
C GLY A 250 6.46 -5.52 -1.05
N VAL A 251 7.41 -4.65 -0.74
CA VAL A 251 8.85 -4.89 -0.75
C VAL A 251 9.36 -4.66 0.66
N VAL A 252 9.78 -5.74 1.31
CA VAL A 252 10.14 -5.73 2.73
C VAL A 252 11.48 -6.44 2.92
N GLY A 253 12.39 -5.79 3.64
CA GLY A 253 13.70 -6.36 3.99
C GLY A 253 14.88 -5.77 3.22
N PRO A 254 16.06 -6.41 3.29
CA PRO A 254 17.32 -5.82 2.82
C PRO A 254 17.44 -5.80 1.29
N HIS A 255 18.16 -4.81 0.76
CA HIS A 255 18.68 -4.84 -0.60
C HIS A 255 19.92 -5.76 -0.66
N PRO A 256 20.02 -6.69 -1.61
CA PRO A 256 21.10 -7.68 -1.62
C PRO A 256 22.49 -7.10 -1.91
N LEU A 257 22.57 -5.95 -2.60
CA LEU A 257 23.83 -5.31 -2.98
C LEU A 257 24.13 -3.98 -2.28
N VAL A 258 23.19 -3.46 -1.50
CA VAL A 258 23.38 -2.21 -0.74
C VAL A 258 23.24 -2.61 0.71
N SER A 259 24.38 -2.93 1.31
CA SER A 259 24.52 -3.71 2.56
C SER A 259 23.73 -3.20 3.75
N ASN A 260 23.33 -1.93 3.75
CA ASN A 260 22.61 -1.29 4.84
C ASN A 260 21.35 -0.55 4.41
N MET A 261 20.80 -0.87 3.23
CA MET A 261 19.49 -0.38 2.78
C MET A 261 18.43 -1.47 2.96
N TYR A 262 17.30 -1.11 3.56
CA TYR A 262 16.11 -1.95 3.72
C TYR A 262 14.91 -1.27 3.08
N PHE A 263 13.89 -2.03 2.71
CA PHE A 263 12.64 -1.54 2.16
C PHE A 263 11.46 -1.83 3.07
N ALA A 264 10.49 -0.91 3.04
CA ALA A 264 9.16 -1.06 3.60
C ALA A 264 8.19 -0.22 2.76
N THR A 265 7.88 -0.68 1.54
CA THR A 265 7.16 0.09 0.52
C THR A 265 6.57 -0.80 -0.57
N GLY A 266 5.79 -0.24 -1.51
CA GLY A 266 5.25 -0.95 -2.66
C GLY A 266 3.94 -1.69 -2.35
N PHE A 267 3.17 -1.24 -1.36
CA PHE A 267 2.01 -1.98 -0.87
C PHE A 267 0.74 -1.79 -1.71
N SER A 268 0.80 -0.96 -2.77
CA SER A 268 -0.23 -0.82 -3.81
C SER A 268 -1.66 -0.66 -3.26
N GLY A 269 -1.82 0.07 -2.16
CA GLY A 269 -3.12 0.34 -1.53
C GLY A 269 -3.37 -0.32 -0.18
N HIS A 270 -2.62 -1.36 0.17
CA HIS A 270 -2.82 -2.14 1.40
C HIS A 270 -1.90 -1.71 2.56
N GLY A 271 -1.02 -0.75 2.31
CA GLY A 271 0.09 -0.41 3.21
C GLY A 271 -0.35 0.01 4.61
N LEU A 272 -1.47 0.73 4.73
CA LEU A 272 -1.98 1.15 6.05
C LEU A 272 -2.36 -0.05 6.92
N GLN A 273 -3.02 -1.05 6.34
CA GLN A 273 -3.47 -2.25 7.05
C GLN A 273 -2.29 -3.13 7.48
N GLN A 274 -1.24 -3.16 6.65
CA GLN A 274 -0.06 -4.00 6.85
C GLN A 274 1.04 -3.32 7.68
N ALA A 275 1.03 -1.98 7.82
CA ALA A 275 2.11 -1.20 8.41
C ALA A 275 2.58 -1.68 9.81
N PRO A 276 1.70 -2.05 10.76
CA PRO A 276 2.17 -2.53 12.07
C PRO A 276 2.97 -3.83 11.99
N ALA A 277 2.54 -4.78 11.16
CA ALA A 277 3.22 -6.06 10.98
C ALA A 277 4.53 -5.88 10.22
N VAL A 278 4.53 -5.07 9.17
CA VAL A 278 5.73 -4.72 8.39
C VAL A 278 6.76 -4.02 9.27
N GLY A 279 6.34 -3.05 10.09
CA GLY A 279 7.24 -2.34 11.01
C GLY A 279 7.94 -3.30 11.98
N ARG A 280 7.22 -4.29 12.51
CA ARG A 280 7.82 -5.35 13.34
C ARG A 280 8.79 -6.20 12.53
N ALA A 281 8.40 -6.68 11.35
CA ALA A 281 9.24 -7.55 10.52
C ALA A 281 10.54 -6.86 10.09
N VAL A 282 10.51 -5.57 9.76
CA VAL A 282 11.70 -4.78 9.45
C VAL A 282 12.57 -4.60 10.69
N ALA A 283 11.98 -4.34 11.86
CA ALA A 283 12.74 -4.26 13.11
C ALA A 283 13.44 -5.59 13.46
N GLU A 284 12.75 -6.72 13.32
CA GLU A 284 13.33 -8.06 13.50
C GLU A 284 14.47 -8.30 12.50
N MET A 285 14.27 -7.97 11.23
CA MET A 285 15.30 -8.12 10.21
C MET A 285 16.53 -7.26 10.50
N VAL A 286 16.35 -6.04 11.02
CA VAL A 286 17.45 -5.13 11.40
C VAL A 286 18.19 -5.61 12.64
N LEU A 287 17.49 -6.09 13.67
CA LEU A 287 18.07 -6.45 14.97
C LEU A 287 18.60 -7.89 15.00
N GLU A 288 17.90 -8.81 14.36
CA GLU A 288 18.11 -10.27 14.44
C GLU A 288 18.65 -10.88 13.14
N GLY A 289 18.64 -10.12 12.04
CA GLY A 289 19.06 -10.60 10.72
C GLY A 289 18.09 -11.58 10.05
N GLN A 290 16.90 -11.79 10.61
CA GLN A 290 15.87 -12.69 10.07
C GLN A 290 14.47 -12.28 10.53
N PHE A 291 13.46 -12.65 9.75
CA PHE A 291 12.07 -12.55 10.18
C PHE A 291 11.79 -13.55 11.32
N ARG A 292 11.07 -13.12 12.37
CA ARG A 292 10.75 -13.96 13.54
C ARG A 292 9.26 -14.21 13.68
N THR A 293 8.46 -13.15 13.64
CA THR A 293 7.02 -13.26 13.92
C THR A 293 6.23 -13.68 12.69
N ILE A 294 6.55 -13.13 11.52
CA ILE A 294 5.91 -13.44 10.24
C ILE A 294 6.99 -13.53 9.19
N ASP A 295 7.04 -14.64 8.45
CA ASP A 295 7.96 -14.81 7.34
C ASP A 295 7.51 -13.98 6.14
N LEU A 296 8.28 -12.93 5.81
CA LEU A 296 8.05 -12.05 4.67
C LEU A 296 9.09 -12.28 3.57
N SER A 297 9.72 -13.46 3.51
CA SER A 297 10.75 -13.79 2.51
C SER A 297 10.25 -13.67 1.07
N SER A 298 8.97 -13.93 0.83
CA SER A 298 8.31 -13.70 -0.47
C SER A 298 8.29 -12.23 -0.90
N PHE A 299 8.49 -11.30 0.03
CA PHE A 299 8.51 -9.85 -0.24
C PHE A 299 9.92 -9.26 -0.36
N LEU A 300 10.96 -10.10 -0.38
CA LEU A 300 12.34 -9.64 -0.57
C LEU A 300 12.56 -9.06 -1.98
N PHE A 301 13.48 -8.11 -2.09
CA PHE A 301 13.86 -7.45 -3.35
C PHE A 301 14.38 -8.44 -4.40
N SER A 302 15.06 -9.51 -3.98
CA SER A 302 15.66 -10.50 -4.89
C SER A 302 14.66 -11.14 -5.85
N ARG A 303 13.37 -11.18 -5.47
CA ARG A 303 12.31 -11.77 -6.30
C ARG A 303 12.18 -11.10 -7.67
N PHE A 304 12.50 -9.80 -7.77
CA PHE A 304 12.43 -9.06 -9.03
C PHE A 304 13.45 -9.55 -10.05
N TYR A 305 14.67 -9.83 -9.59
CA TYR A 305 15.71 -10.42 -10.44
C TYR A 305 15.40 -11.89 -10.78
N LEU A 306 14.82 -12.64 -9.84
CA LEU A 306 14.46 -14.04 -10.04
C LEU A 306 13.20 -14.24 -10.89
N GLY A 307 12.43 -13.17 -11.14
CA GLY A 307 11.15 -13.26 -11.85
C GLY A 307 10.03 -13.90 -11.02
N GLU A 308 10.18 -13.92 -9.69
CA GLU A 308 9.26 -14.59 -8.76
C GLU A 308 8.17 -13.63 -8.30
N LYS A 309 7.00 -13.67 -8.97
CA LYS A 309 5.83 -12.88 -8.59
C LYS A 309 5.09 -13.50 -7.41
N VAL A 310 4.57 -12.66 -6.53
CA VAL A 310 3.56 -13.07 -5.54
C VAL A 310 2.18 -12.88 -6.17
N GLU A 311 1.49 -13.98 -6.48
CA GLU A 311 0.11 -13.91 -7.00
C GLU A 311 -0.89 -13.66 -5.87
N GLU A 312 -1.64 -12.57 -5.98
CA GLU A 312 -2.84 -12.33 -5.18
C GLU A 312 -4.07 -12.35 -6.09
N ARG A 313 -5.12 -13.07 -5.68
CA ARG A 313 -6.34 -13.27 -6.47
C ARG A 313 -7.49 -12.49 -5.88
N ASN A 314 -8.23 -11.78 -6.73
CA ASN A 314 -9.37 -10.93 -6.38
C ASN A 314 -8.97 -9.66 -5.59
N ILE A 315 -7.92 -8.96 -6.04
CA ILE A 315 -7.66 -7.57 -5.64
C ILE A 315 -8.76 -6.69 -6.25
N ILE A 316 -9.33 -5.77 -5.46
CA ILE A 316 -10.38 -4.83 -5.84
C ILE A 316 -9.81 -3.41 -5.76
#